data_AF-X1IN25-F1
#
_entry.id   AF-X1IN25-F1
#
_cell.length_a   1.000
_cell.length_b   1.000
_cell.length_c   1.000
_cell.angle_alpha   90.00
_cell.angle_beta   90.00
_cell.angle_gamma   90.00
#
_symmetry.space_group_name_H-M   'P 1'
#
loop_
_entity.id
_entity.type
_entity.pdbx_description
1 polymer ?
#
loop_
_entity_poly.entity_id
_entity_poly.type
_entity_poly.pdbx_seq_one_letter_code
_entity_poly.pdbx_strand_id
1 'polypeptide(L)'
;CSEDCFPGETSSHKEENYKITLIPVGQFNPEGYQDLLPQTVIGGKIKIPSNVEFSEFKKIPQNGMLIGHIQGLNTGISYPLGIKTLYQSLFMSGQQGTGKTTSLKSMALQIAQVKNGPAQIILDNEGEYGDLRNIPSNKKAEEIMRQHGIKELELGQFRLINIDINGGYCLTLKAIDPVDLPYFLHELTAISHDTLQAIIYDIIEDNKEHEFALPELMKLIIKYMENKKYGATDGTKKAIMRAMTSISLRIFDVPG
;
A
#
# COMPACT_ATOMS: atom_id res chain seq x y z
N CYS A 1 14.85 -36.53 29.36
CA CYS A 1 13.91 -36.42 30.49
C CYS A 1 14.07 -35.07 31.15
N SER A 2 13.14 -34.15 30.91
CA SER A 2 12.81 -33.02 31.78
C SER A 2 11.49 -32.46 31.27
N GLU A 3 10.41 -32.76 31.98
CA GLU A 3 9.09 -32.17 31.80
C GLU A 3 9.05 -30.87 32.60
N ASP A 4 8.80 -29.75 31.92
CA ASP A 4 8.47 -28.49 32.59
C ASP A 4 6.96 -28.45 32.85
N CYS A 5 6.59 -28.60 34.12
CA CYS A 5 5.23 -28.41 34.64
C CYS A 5 4.89 -26.92 34.73
N PHE A 6 3.77 -26.50 34.13
CA PHE A 6 3.13 -25.21 34.41
C PHE A 6 2.00 -25.41 35.45
N PRO A 7 1.96 -24.64 36.55
CA PRO A 7 0.88 -24.75 37.53
C PRO A 7 -0.28 -23.80 37.19
N GLY A 8 -1.49 -24.35 37.22
CA GLY A 8 -2.74 -23.59 37.12
C GLY A 8 -3.94 -24.52 37.24
N GLU A 9 -4.56 -24.54 38.42
CA GLU A 9 -5.68 -25.44 38.77
C GLU A 9 -6.97 -25.18 37.97
N THR A 10 -7.45 -26.28 37.39
CA THR A 10 -8.85 -26.74 37.21
C THR A 10 -9.97 -25.71 36.99
N SER A 11 -10.46 -25.67 35.74
CA SER A 11 -11.90 -25.68 35.48
C SER A 11 -12.23 -26.94 34.68
N SER A 12 -13.26 -27.66 35.12
CA SER A 12 -13.74 -28.90 34.51
C SER A 12 -14.33 -28.62 33.12
N HIS A 13 -13.48 -28.61 32.09
CA HIS A 13 -13.92 -28.73 30.72
C HIS A 13 -13.91 -30.21 30.34
N LYS A 14 -15.04 -30.68 29.82
CA LYS A 14 -15.19 -31.96 29.14
C LYS A 14 -13.93 -32.20 28.29
N GLU A 15 -13.36 -33.39 28.36
CA GLU A 15 -12.34 -33.84 27.39
C GLU A 15 -12.97 -33.86 25.99
N GLU A 16 -13.04 -32.70 25.36
CA GLU A 16 -13.17 -32.61 23.93
C GLU A 16 -11.84 -33.12 23.38
N ASN A 17 -11.88 -34.25 22.67
CA ASN A 17 -10.73 -34.77 21.94
C ASN A 17 -10.23 -33.68 20.98
N TYR A 18 -9.27 -32.87 21.41
CA TYR A 18 -8.59 -31.88 20.59
C TYR A 18 -7.84 -32.64 19.49
N LYS A 19 -8.47 -32.76 18.32
CA LYS A 19 -7.78 -33.20 17.11
C LYS A 19 -6.83 -32.09 16.68
N ILE A 20 -5.58 -32.19 17.11
CA ILE A 20 -4.51 -31.34 16.59
C ILE A 20 -4.28 -31.76 15.13
N THR A 21 -4.71 -30.90 14.20
CA THR A 21 -4.41 -31.08 12.78
C THR A 21 -3.08 -30.40 12.49
N LEU A 22 -2.05 -31.20 12.24
CA LEU A 22 -0.76 -30.69 11.79
C LEU A 22 -0.77 -30.65 10.26
N ILE A 23 -0.50 -29.47 9.69
CA ILE A 23 -0.34 -29.29 8.25
C ILE A 23 1.16 -29.31 7.96
N PRO A 24 1.73 -30.44 7.47
CA PRO A 24 3.13 -30.49 7.09
C PRO A 24 3.39 -29.52 5.93
N VAL A 25 4.38 -28.64 6.10
CA VAL A 25 4.68 -27.56 5.14
C VAL A 25 5.83 -27.92 4.19
N GLY A 26 6.59 -28.98 4.46
CA GLY A 26 7.75 -29.41 3.68
C GLY A 26 8.30 -30.74 4.17
N GLN A 27 9.27 -31.30 3.45
CA GLN A 27 9.98 -32.54 3.79
C GLN A 27 11.49 -32.33 3.84
N PHE A 28 12.17 -33.12 4.67
CA PHE A 28 13.62 -33.17 4.74
C PHE A 28 14.10 -34.53 4.23
N ASN A 29 14.89 -34.49 3.16
CA ASN A 29 15.52 -35.64 2.53
C ASN A 29 17.04 -35.41 2.47
N PRO A 30 17.86 -36.44 2.19
CA PRO A 30 19.32 -36.29 2.10
C PRO A 30 19.79 -35.22 1.10
N GLU A 31 18.93 -34.83 0.16
CA GLU A 31 19.18 -33.79 -0.85
C GLU A 31 18.83 -32.36 -0.37
N GLY A 32 18.24 -32.21 0.81
CA GLY A 32 17.91 -30.91 1.43
C GLY A 32 16.42 -30.75 1.80
N TYR A 33 16.01 -29.49 1.93
CA TYR A 33 14.61 -29.10 2.22
C TYR A 33 13.82 -28.95 0.93
N GLN A 34 12.70 -29.67 0.82
CA GLN A 34 11.85 -29.68 -0.36
C GLN A 34 10.37 -29.53 0.01
N ASP A 35 9.56 -29.09 -0.95
CA ASP A 35 8.11 -29.06 -0.79
C ASP A 35 7.58 -30.48 -0.55
N LEU A 36 6.52 -30.57 0.24
CA LEU A 36 5.90 -31.85 0.55
C LEU A 36 5.22 -32.41 -0.70
N LEU A 37 5.70 -33.54 -1.19
CA LEU A 37 5.02 -34.27 -2.25
C LEU A 37 3.79 -35.01 -1.68
N PRO A 38 2.69 -35.18 -2.44
CA PRO A 38 1.57 -36.00 -2.01
C PRO A 38 2.02 -37.44 -1.77
N GLN A 39 2.18 -37.83 -0.51
CA GLN A 39 2.60 -39.17 -0.13
C GLN A 39 2.01 -39.55 1.21
N THR A 40 1.74 -40.85 1.39
CA THR A 40 1.41 -41.39 2.70
C THR A 40 2.67 -41.42 3.54
N VAL A 41 2.71 -40.63 4.62
CA VAL A 41 3.82 -40.64 5.56
C VAL A 41 3.70 -41.90 6.44
N ILE A 42 4.41 -42.96 6.08
CA ILE A 42 4.48 -44.21 6.85
C ILE A 42 5.85 -44.28 7.53
N GLY A 43 5.88 -44.27 8.87
CA GLY A 43 7.12 -44.40 9.65
C GLY A 43 8.00 -43.14 9.72
N GLY A 44 7.54 -42.00 9.18
CA GLY A 44 8.22 -40.72 9.28
C GLY A 44 8.12 -40.10 10.68
N LYS A 45 9.09 -39.25 11.05
CA LYS A 45 9.03 -38.42 12.26
C LYS A 45 8.60 -37.00 11.88
N ILE A 46 7.65 -36.45 12.62
CA ILE A 46 7.25 -35.05 12.51
C ILE A 46 8.16 -34.24 13.44
N LYS A 47 8.75 -33.15 12.94
CA LYS A 47 9.50 -32.19 13.75
C LYS A 47 8.98 -30.77 13.49
N ILE A 48 9.02 -29.94 14.53
CA ILE A 48 8.97 -28.49 14.36
C ILE A 48 10.36 -28.09 13.84
N PRO A 49 10.46 -27.41 12.68
CA PRO A 49 11.77 -27.00 12.16
C PRO A 49 12.43 -26.02 13.13
N SER A 50 13.76 -26.03 13.21
CA SER A 50 14.46 -24.93 13.88
C SER A 50 14.30 -23.63 13.07
N ASN A 51 14.59 -22.48 13.69
CA ASN A 51 14.49 -21.19 12.99
C ASN A 51 15.40 -21.09 11.76
N VAL A 52 16.56 -21.76 11.79
CA VAL A 52 17.48 -21.84 10.65
C VAL A 52 16.86 -22.66 9.53
N GLU A 53 16.35 -23.85 9.86
CA GLU A 53 15.73 -24.76 8.89
C GLU A 53 14.49 -24.13 8.25
N PHE A 54 13.66 -23.46 9.03
CA PHE A 54 12.49 -22.76 8.53
C PHE A 54 12.87 -21.60 7.59
N SER A 55 13.92 -20.86 7.95
CA SER A 55 14.40 -19.74 7.13
C SER A 55 14.99 -20.18 5.81
N GLU A 56 15.75 -21.28 5.81
CA GLU A 56 16.29 -21.89 4.60
C GLU A 56 15.16 -22.40 3.70
N PHE A 57 14.22 -23.18 4.27
CA PHE A 57 13.10 -23.73 3.54
C PHE A 57 12.20 -22.66 2.91
N LYS A 58 11.82 -21.63 3.70
CA LYS A 58 10.99 -20.52 3.21
C LYS A 58 11.78 -19.49 2.40
N LYS A 59 13.08 -19.69 2.21
CA LYS A 59 13.99 -18.76 1.53
C LYS A 59 13.87 -17.34 2.07
N ILE A 60 13.78 -17.22 3.40
CA ILE A 60 13.67 -15.93 4.06
C ILE A 60 14.96 -15.16 3.77
N PRO A 61 14.84 -13.92 3.25
CA PRO A 61 16.03 -13.11 2.98
C PRO A 61 16.86 -12.91 4.25
N GLN A 62 18.18 -12.88 4.12
CA GLN A 62 19.09 -12.70 5.27
C GLN A 62 19.47 -11.23 5.48
N ASN A 63 19.23 -10.38 4.48
CA ASN A 63 19.59 -8.97 4.48
C ASN A 63 18.42 -8.15 3.94
N GLY A 64 18.26 -6.93 4.45
CA GLY A 64 17.23 -5.99 4.00
C GLY A 64 16.66 -5.16 5.15
N MET A 65 15.59 -4.46 4.86
CA MET A 65 14.83 -3.67 5.82
C MET A 65 13.94 -4.58 6.66
N LEU A 66 14.01 -4.51 7.98
CA LEU A 66 13.18 -5.30 8.87
C LEU A 66 11.73 -4.80 8.81
N ILE A 67 10.85 -5.55 8.16
CA ILE A 67 9.42 -5.19 8.03
C ILE A 67 8.52 -5.88 9.06
N GLY A 68 9.05 -6.87 9.78
CA GLY A 68 8.34 -7.54 10.86
C GLY A 68 8.95 -8.89 11.21
N HIS A 69 8.20 -9.65 12.00
CA HIS A 69 8.57 -11.00 12.43
C HIS A 69 7.52 -12.01 11.98
N ILE A 70 7.96 -13.21 11.65
CA ILE A 70 7.08 -14.34 11.40
C ILE A 70 6.40 -14.75 12.71
N GLN A 71 5.08 -14.92 12.60
CA GLN A 71 4.24 -15.47 13.66
C GLN A 71 3.90 -16.92 13.34
N GLY A 72 3.65 -17.73 14.38
CA GLY A 72 3.33 -19.16 14.25
C GLY A 72 4.16 -20.02 15.21
N LEU A 73 4.41 -21.28 14.86
CA LEU A 73 5.23 -22.20 15.69
C LEU A 73 6.70 -21.76 15.78
N ASN A 74 7.19 -21.08 14.74
CA ASN A 74 8.52 -20.49 14.69
C ASN A 74 8.41 -18.98 14.88
N THR A 75 8.26 -18.55 16.14
CA THR A 75 8.19 -17.13 16.49
C THR A 75 9.57 -16.48 16.51
N GLY A 76 9.60 -15.16 16.30
CA GLY A 76 10.81 -14.35 16.46
C GLY A 76 11.78 -14.38 15.27
N ILE A 77 11.43 -15.07 14.17
CA ILE A 77 12.21 -14.98 12.93
C ILE A 77 11.91 -13.63 12.28
N SER A 78 12.93 -12.80 12.18
CA SER A 78 12.89 -11.53 11.45
C SER A 78 12.70 -11.75 9.96
N TYR A 79 11.82 -10.97 9.34
CA TYR A 79 11.60 -11.00 7.89
C TYR A 79 12.10 -9.69 7.27
N PRO A 80 13.30 -9.69 6.67
CA PRO A 80 13.80 -8.51 5.99
C PRO A 80 13.29 -8.44 4.54
N LEU A 81 12.95 -7.23 4.11
CA LEU A 81 12.56 -6.89 2.75
C LEU A 81 13.74 -6.23 2.03
N GLY A 82 14.14 -6.79 0.89
CA GLY A 82 15.18 -6.18 0.07
C GLY A 82 14.70 -4.86 -0.55
N ILE A 83 15.54 -3.83 -0.55
CA ILE A 83 15.16 -2.53 -1.15
C ILE A 83 14.79 -2.65 -2.63
N LYS A 84 15.39 -3.62 -3.33
CA LYS A 84 15.08 -3.91 -4.74
C LYS A 84 13.61 -4.27 -4.97
N THR A 85 12.96 -4.89 -4.00
CA THR A 85 11.54 -5.25 -4.05
C THR A 85 10.66 -4.01 -4.09
N LEU A 86 11.09 -2.89 -3.51
CA LEU A 86 10.33 -1.63 -3.57
C LEU A 86 10.21 -1.07 -4.98
N TYR A 87 11.20 -1.33 -5.86
CA TYR A 87 11.14 -0.89 -7.26
C TYR A 87 10.13 -1.68 -8.10
N GLN A 88 9.58 -2.78 -7.58
CA GLN A 88 8.54 -3.58 -8.23
C GLN A 88 7.12 -3.15 -7.81
N SER A 89 7.00 -2.03 -7.09
CA SER A 89 5.79 -1.56 -6.41
C SER A 89 5.36 -2.47 -5.25
N LEU A 90 4.80 -1.86 -4.21
CA LEU A 90 4.28 -2.54 -3.03
C LEU A 90 2.83 -2.12 -2.81
N PHE A 91 1.95 -3.11 -2.67
CA PHE A 91 0.56 -2.88 -2.26
C PHE A 91 0.38 -3.29 -0.80
N MET A 92 -0.04 -2.36 0.04
CA MET A 92 -0.34 -2.60 1.45
C MET A 92 -1.83 -2.46 1.71
N SER A 93 -2.44 -3.50 2.26
CA SER A 93 -3.87 -3.53 2.59
C SER A 93 -4.10 -4.05 4.01
N GLY A 94 -5.22 -3.63 4.59
CA GLY A 94 -5.61 -3.99 5.96
C GLY A 94 -6.77 -3.10 6.42
N GLN A 95 -7.53 -3.58 7.40
CA GLN A 95 -8.62 -2.82 8.02
C GLN A 95 -8.09 -1.53 8.70
N GLN A 96 -8.99 -0.64 9.09
CA GLN A 96 -8.61 0.54 9.87
C GLN A 96 -7.98 0.10 11.21
N GLY A 97 -6.92 0.78 11.64
CA GLY A 97 -6.23 0.45 12.90
C GLY A 97 -5.26 -0.73 12.85
N THR A 98 -5.03 -1.36 11.68
CA THR A 98 -4.09 -2.50 11.57
C THR A 98 -2.61 -2.10 11.44
N GLY A 99 -2.28 -0.83 11.63
CA GLY A 99 -0.89 -0.34 11.61
C GLY A 99 -0.30 -0.01 10.23
N LYS A 100 -1.12 0.21 9.19
CA LYS A 100 -0.65 0.59 7.85
C LYS A 100 0.29 1.82 7.87
N THR A 101 -0.13 2.90 8.52
CA THR A 101 0.69 4.11 8.70
C THR A 101 2.00 3.79 9.42
N THR A 102 1.94 3.06 10.53
CA THR A 102 3.12 2.68 11.32
C THR A 102 4.13 1.88 10.50
N SER A 103 3.66 0.91 9.70
CA SER A 103 4.51 0.14 8.80
C SER A 103 5.16 1.01 7.74
N LEU A 104 4.42 1.92 7.12
CA LEU A 104 4.97 2.84 6.11
C LEU A 104 6.00 3.80 6.72
N LYS A 105 5.72 4.35 7.91
CA LYS A 105 6.68 5.18 8.66
C LYS A 105 7.98 4.43 8.95
N SER A 106 7.89 3.20 9.45
CA SER A 106 9.06 2.35 9.71
C SER A 106 9.87 2.09 8.44
N MET A 107 9.21 1.76 7.33
CA MET A 107 9.89 1.59 6.04
C MET A 107 10.56 2.89 5.59
N ALA A 108 9.88 4.02 5.68
CA ALA A 108 10.43 5.29 5.25
C ALA A 108 11.71 5.67 6.00
N LEU A 109 11.71 5.43 7.32
CA LEU A 109 12.88 5.62 8.17
C LEU A 109 14.03 4.69 7.81
N GLN A 110 13.76 3.42 7.54
CA GLN A 110 14.79 2.44 7.15
C GLN A 110 15.38 2.77 5.77
N ILE A 111 14.56 3.21 4.80
CA ILE A 111 15.03 3.61 3.47
C ILE A 111 15.97 4.81 3.57
N ALA A 112 15.67 5.79 4.42
CA ALA A 112 16.52 6.97 4.60
C ALA A 112 17.92 6.63 5.13
N GLN A 113 18.07 5.51 5.84
CA GLN A 113 19.36 5.05 6.37
C GLN A 113 20.21 4.30 5.33
N VAL A 114 19.65 4.03 4.15
CA VAL A 114 20.38 3.37 3.06
C VAL A 114 21.29 4.41 2.38
N LYS A 115 22.59 4.15 2.40
CA LYS A 115 23.59 4.98 1.70
C LYS A 115 23.26 5.04 0.20
N ASN A 116 23.15 6.25 -0.35
CA ASN A 116 22.67 6.49 -1.72
C ASN A 116 21.28 5.86 -1.99
N GLY A 117 20.42 5.85 -0.97
CA GLY A 117 19.05 5.36 -1.06
C GLY A 117 18.18 6.22 -1.99
N PRO A 118 17.01 5.69 -2.41
CA PRO A 118 16.08 6.43 -3.25
C PRO A 118 15.52 7.66 -2.53
N ALA A 119 15.24 8.72 -3.30
CA ALA A 119 14.45 9.83 -2.82
C ALA A 119 13.02 9.33 -2.47
N GLN A 120 12.48 9.81 -1.36
CA GLN A 120 11.16 9.42 -0.88
C GLN A 120 10.20 10.60 -0.98
N ILE A 121 9.07 10.38 -1.66
CA ILE A 121 7.97 11.34 -1.75
C ILE A 121 6.76 10.69 -1.11
N ILE A 122 6.23 11.30 -0.05
CA ILE A 122 5.06 10.81 0.67
C ILE A 122 3.93 11.81 0.45
N LEU A 123 2.80 11.32 -0.08
CA LEU A 123 1.57 12.09 -0.21
C LEU A 123 0.78 11.93 1.10
N ASP A 124 0.90 12.91 1.98
CA ASP A 124 0.40 12.87 3.35
C ASP A 124 -0.85 13.73 3.52
N ASN A 125 -2.02 13.15 3.23
CA ASN A 125 -3.30 13.86 3.30
C ASN A 125 -3.72 14.22 4.74
N GLU A 126 -3.28 13.43 5.73
CA GLU A 126 -3.70 13.59 7.14
C GLU A 126 -2.61 14.26 8.00
N GLY A 127 -1.47 14.61 7.42
CA GLY A 127 -0.35 15.22 8.13
C GLY A 127 0.32 14.28 9.12
N GLU A 128 0.15 12.96 8.96
CA GLU A 128 0.64 11.96 9.93
C GLU A 128 2.17 11.83 9.91
N TYR A 129 2.86 12.19 8.83
CA TYR A 129 4.29 11.90 8.61
C TYR A 129 5.21 13.08 8.95
N GLY A 130 4.66 14.21 9.40
CA GLY A 130 5.45 15.36 9.83
C GLY A 130 6.35 15.07 11.04
N ASP A 131 5.95 14.10 11.87
CA ASP A 131 6.69 13.63 13.04
C ASP A 131 7.96 12.83 12.70
N LEU A 132 8.11 12.33 11.46
CA LEU A 132 9.31 11.62 11.02
C LEU A 132 10.57 12.49 11.07
N ARG A 133 10.42 13.81 11.05
CA ARG A 133 11.52 14.76 11.31
C ARG A 133 12.03 14.68 12.75
N ASN A 134 11.14 14.31 13.67
CA ASN A 134 11.33 14.31 15.11
C ASN A 134 11.26 12.87 15.61
N ILE A 135 12.22 12.05 15.18
CA ILE A 135 12.44 10.73 15.78
C ILE A 135 12.59 10.89 17.32
N PRO A 136 11.85 10.12 18.12
CA PRO A 136 11.46 10.50 19.47
C PRO A 136 12.60 10.71 20.47
N SER A 137 12.36 11.70 21.32
CA SER A 137 13.17 12.25 22.41
C SER A 137 13.17 11.43 23.71
N ASN A 138 12.73 10.16 23.70
CA ASN A 138 12.66 9.32 24.91
C ASN A 138 13.14 7.87 24.70
N LYS A 139 13.67 7.27 25.78
CA LYS A 139 14.35 5.96 25.78
C LYS A 139 13.50 4.80 25.25
N LYS A 140 12.20 4.78 25.56
CA LYS A 140 11.31 3.67 25.15
C LYS A 140 11.16 3.62 23.64
N ALA A 141 11.01 4.77 23.01
CA ALA A 141 10.87 4.84 21.57
C ALA A 141 12.20 4.58 20.86
N GLU A 142 13.33 5.04 21.42
CA GLU A 142 14.68 4.67 20.95
C GLU A 142 14.89 3.15 20.95
N GLU A 143 14.45 2.46 22.00
CA GLU A 143 14.58 1.01 22.12
C GLU A 143 13.72 0.25 21.11
N ILE A 144 12.48 0.70 20.88
CA ILE A 144 11.60 0.15 19.83
C ILE A 144 12.23 0.35 18.45
N MET A 145 12.85 1.50 18.19
CA MET A 145 13.51 1.77 16.92
C MET A 145 14.72 0.89 16.68
N ARG A 146 15.54 0.68 17.72
CA ARG A 146 16.66 -0.27 17.67
C ARG A 146 16.19 -1.69 17.38
N GLN A 147 15.07 -2.14 17.97
CA GLN A 147 14.49 -3.45 17.66
C GLN A 147 14.12 -3.60 16.18
N HIS A 148 13.70 -2.51 15.54
CA HIS A 148 13.37 -2.47 14.11
C HIS A 148 14.57 -2.13 13.20
N GLY A 149 15.79 -2.10 13.75
CA GLY A 149 17.00 -1.78 12.99
C GLY A 149 17.13 -0.31 12.58
N ILE A 150 16.28 0.58 13.12
CA ILE A 150 16.29 2.01 12.85
C ILE A 150 17.32 2.67 13.78
N LYS A 151 18.39 3.21 13.18
CA LYS A 151 19.42 4.00 13.86
C LYS A 151 19.00 5.46 13.99
N GLU A 152 19.78 6.24 14.75
CA GLU A 152 19.68 7.70 14.73
C GLU A 152 19.83 8.22 13.29
N LEU A 153 18.91 9.08 12.87
CA LEU A 153 18.96 9.71 11.56
C LEU A 153 19.92 10.90 11.58
N GLU A 154 20.63 11.10 10.47
CA GLU A 154 21.33 12.35 10.25
C GLU A 154 20.30 13.47 10.03
N LEU A 155 20.44 14.56 10.80
CA LEU A 155 19.61 15.75 10.67
C LEU A 155 19.67 16.27 9.22
N GLY A 156 18.50 16.48 8.61
CA GLY A 156 18.37 17.03 7.26
C GLY A 156 18.10 16.01 6.14
N GLN A 157 18.08 14.70 6.42
CA GLN A 157 17.71 13.68 5.42
C GLN A 157 16.21 13.73 5.05
N PHE A 158 15.35 14.23 5.94
CA PHE A 158 13.92 14.40 5.67
C PHE A 158 13.56 15.86 5.45
N ARG A 159 13.19 16.18 4.21
CA ARG A 159 12.54 17.45 3.89
C ARG A 159 11.05 17.19 3.68
N LEU A 160 10.23 17.52 4.68
CA LEU A 160 8.79 17.62 4.42
C LEU A 160 8.55 18.89 3.62
N ILE A 161 8.00 18.72 2.42
CA ILE A 161 7.43 19.79 1.63
C ILE A 161 5.94 19.66 1.88
N ASN A 162 5.41 20.51 2.76
CA ASN A 162 3.97 20.60 2.90
C ASN A 162 3.47 21.39 1.68
N ILE A 163 2.84 20.68 0.76
CA ILE A 163 2.05 21.33 -0.28
C ILE A 163 0.78 21.72 0.44
N ASP A 164 0.72 22.98 0.88
CA ASP A 164 -0.42 23.52 1.61
C ASP A 164 -1.61 23.62 0.64
N ILE A 165 -2.26 22.48 0.45
CA ILE A 165 -3.50 22.37 -0.31
C ILE A 165 -4.62 22.85 0.59
N ASN A 166 -4.70 24.18 0.76
CA ASN A 166 -5.93 24.85 1.14
C ASN A 166 -7.01 24.49 0.10
N GLY A 167 -7.67 23.33 0.29
CA GLY A 167 -8.68 22.77 -0.63
C GLY A 167 -8.54 21.29 -1.02
N GLY A 168 -7.45 20.58 -0.68
CA GLY A 168 -7.29 19.15 -0.98
C GLY A 168 -6.81 18.79 -2.40
N TYR A 169 -6.33 19.77 -3.17
CA TYR A 169 -6.03 19.65 -4.60
C TYR A 169 -4.57 19.25 -4.91
N CYS A 170 -4.25 17.96 -4.95
CA CYS A 170 -2.86 17.51 -5.10
C CYS A 170 -2.33 17.50 -6.55
N LEU A 171 -3.19 17.66 -7.56
CA LEU A 171 -2.85 17.50 -8.97
C LEU A 171 -3.29 18.72 -9.79
N THR A 172 -2.55 18.98 -10.86
CA THR A 172 -2.98 19.88 -11.94
C THR A 172 -3.59 19.00 -13.05
N LEU A 173 -4.49 19.54 -13.87
CA LEU A 173 -4.89 18.84 -15.10
C LEU A 173 -3.70 18.61 -16.04
N LYS A 174 -2.58 19.34 -15.89
CA LYS A 174 -1.34 19.09 -16.66
C LYS A 174 -0.70 17.73 -16.35
N ALA A 175 -1.05 17.12 -15.22
CA ALA A 175 -0.50 15.83 -14.82
C ALA A 175 -1.13 14.64 -15.58
N ILE A 176 -2.21 14.88 -16.33
CA ILE A 176 -2.90 13.88 -17.14
C ILE A 176 -3.15 14.43 -18.55
N ASP A 177 -3.37 13.54 -19.52
CA ASP A 177 -4.02 13.97 -20.76
C ASP A 177 -5.47 14.34 -20.41
N PRO A 178 -5.98 15.54 -20.74
CA PRO A 178 -7.35 15.89 -20.39
C PRO A 178 -8.38 14.94 -21.05
N VAL A 179 -8.04 14.29 -22.16
CA VAL A 179 -8.86 13.24 -22.80
C VAL A 179 -9.05 12.03 -21.89
N ASP A 180 -8.15 11.80 -20.92
CA ASP A 180 -8.24 10.71 -19.94
C ASP A 180 -9.10 11.05 -18.72
N LEU A 181 -9.55 12.30 -18.56
CA LEU A 181 -10.41 12.74 -17.46
C LEU A 181 -11.65 11.83 -17.25
N PRO A 182 -12.35 11.34 -18.29
CA PRO A 182 -13.49 10.44 -18.14
C PRO A 182 -13.17 9.12 -17.42
N TYR A 183 -11.92 8.65 -17.44
CA TYR A 183 -11.53 7.41 -16.74
C TYR A 183 -11.59 7.53 -15.22
N PHE A 184 -11.49 8.76 -14.68
CA PHE A 184 -11.65 9.03 -13.25
C PHE A 184 -13.12 9.06 -12.80
N LEU A 185 -14.05 8.96 -13.74
CA LEU A 185 -15.50 9.10 -13.53
C LEU A 185 -16.22 7.76 -13.65
N HIS A 186 -16.00 6.88 -12.68
CA HIS A 186 -16.52 5.50 -12.66
C HIS A 186 -18.06 5.37 -12.73
N GLU A 187 -18.79 6.46 -12.54
CA GLU A 187 -20.25 6.51 -12.59
C GLU A 187 -20.81 6.64 -14.01
N LEU A 188 -19.97 6.92 -15.00
CA LEU A 188 -20.39 7.11 -16.38
C LEU A 188 -20.71 5.76 -17.03
N THR A 189 -21.85 5.71 -17.72
CA THR A 189 -22.13 4.63 -18.67
C THR A 189 -21.23 4.78 -19.90
N ALA A 190 -21.00 3.70 -20.65
CA ALA A 190 -20.20 3.72 -21.87
C ALA A 190 -20.61 4.86 -22.84
N ILE A 191 -21.91 5.03 -23.07
CA ILE A 191 -22.43 6.11 -23.93
C ILE A 191 -22.06 7.51 -23.39
N SER A 192 -22.18 7.72 -22.08
CA SER A 192 -21.88 9.01 -21.45
C SER A 192 -20.38 9.29 -21.41
N HIS A 193 -19.58 8.25 -21.22
CA HIS A 193 -18.12 8.29 -21.29
C HIS A 193 -17.66 8.71 -22.69
N ASP A 194 -18.11 8.01 -23.73
CA ASP A 194 -17.70 8.27 -25.11
C ASP A 194 -18.12 9.67 -25.56
N THR A 195 -19.33 10.10 -25.18
CA THR A 195 -19.83 11.45 -25.46
C THR A 195 -18.94 12.51 -24.80
N LEU A 196 -18.58 12.31 -23.53
CA LEU A 196 -17.74 13.24 -22.79
C LEU A 196 -16.32 13.29 -23.38
N GLN A 197 -15.75 12.14 -23.73
CA GLN A 197 -14.41 12.06 -24.31
C GLN A 197 -14.34 12.79 -25.65
N ALA A 198 -15.34 12.62 -26.52
CA ALA A 198 -15.45 13.36 -27.78
C ALA A 198 -15.57 14.87 -27.57
N ILE A 199 -16.37 15.30 -26.59
CA ILE A 199 -16.49 16.72 -26.22
C ILE A 199 -15.14 17.29 -25.77
N ILE A 200 -14.44 16.58 -24.87
CA ILE A 200 -13.14 17.04 -24.35
C ILE A 200 -12.11 17.10 -25.47
N TYR A 201 -12.06 16.09 -26.34
CA TYR A 201 -11.16 16.08 -27.49
C TYR A 201 -11.37 17.30 -28.38
N ASP A 202 -12.62 17.62 -28.74
CA ASP A 202 -12.94 18.78 -29.57
C ASP A 202 -12.60 20.10 -28.86
N ILE A 203 -12.79 20.20 -27.53
CA ILE A 203 -12.38 21.38 -26.75
C ILE A 203 -10.86 21.59 -26.84
N ILE A 204 -10.07 20.53 -26.69
CA ILE A 204 -8.61 20.61 -26.76
C ILE A 204 -8.16 20.97 -28.19
N GLU A 205 -8.73 20.33 -29.20
CA GLU A 205 -8.40 20.60 -30.60
C GLU A 205 -8.75 22.04 -31.02
N ASP A 206 -9.86 22.60 -30.50
CA ASP A 206 -10.26 23.99 -30.74
C ASP A 206 -9.39 25.00 -29.95
N ASN A 207 -8.60 24.54 -28.97
CA ASN A 207 -7.81 25.39 -28.06
C ASN A 207 -6.39 24.83 -27.81
N LYS A 208 -5.70 24.36 -28.86
CA LYS A 208 -4.41 23.63 -28.74
C LYS A 208 -3.31 24.32 -27.94
N GLU A 209 -3.32 25.65 -27.88
CA GLU A 209 -2.31 26.43 -27.16
C GLU A 209 -2.76 26.84 -25.74
N HIS A 210 -3.95 26.44 -25.32
CA HIS A 210 -4.51 26.83 -24.04
C HIS A 210 -4.44 25.68 -23.04
N GLU A 211 -3.88 25.97 -21.87
CA GLU A 211 -3.89 25.06 -20.74
C GLU A 211 -5.16 25.29 -19.91
N PHE A 212 -5.88 24.22 -19.60
CA PHE A 212 -7.13 24.30 -18.86
C PHE A 212 -6.94 23.99 -17.38
N ALA A 213 -7.50 24.85 -16.52
CA ALA A 213 -7.88 24.44 -15.17
C ALA A 213 -9.21 23.65 -15.21
N LEU A 214 -9.43 22.73 -14.25
CA LEU A 214 -10.64 21.90 -14.23
C LEU A 214 -11.95 22.72 -14.23
N PRO A 215 -12.07 23.85 -13.50
CA PRO A 215 -13.30 24.65 -13.52
C PRO A 215 -13.57 25.30 -14.88
N GLU A 216 -12.52 25.61 -15.64
CA GLU A 216 -12.63 26.17 -16.98
C GLU A 216 -13.04 25.09 -17.99
N LEU A 217 -12.39 23.92 -17.92
CA LEU A 217 -12.75 22.77 -18.75
C LEU A 217 -14.20 22.35 -18.49
N MET A 218 -14.65 22.31 -17.23
CA MET A 218 -16.04 21.99 -16.88
C MET A 218 -17.04 22.97 -17.50
N LYS A 219 -16.74 24.28 -17.50
CA LYS A 219 -17.61 25.28 -18.16
C LYS A 219 -17.69 25.04 -19.67
N LEU A 220 -16.57 24.68 -20.30
CA LEU A 220 -16.53 24.39 -21.73
C LEU A 220 -17.25 23.09 -22.08
N ILE A 221 -17.10 22.04 -21.26
CA ILE A 221 -17.86 20.79 -21.40
C ILE A 221 -19.36 21.09 -21.38
N ILE A 222 -19.84 21.88 -20.42
CA ILE A 222 -21.26 22.27 -20.35
C ILE A 222 -21.70 23.00 -21.62
N LYS A 223 -20.88 23.94 -22.11
CA LYS A 223 -21.17 24.67 -23.35
C LYS A 223 -21.21 23.76 -24.58
N TYR A 224 -20.25 22.85 -24.70
CA TYR A 224 -20.12 21.96 -25.85
C TYR A 224 -21.21 20.89 -25.86
N MET A 225 -21.61 20.41 -24.68
CA MET A 225 -22.66 19.42 -24.51
C MET A 225 -24.04 19.89 -25.00
N GLU A 226 -24.26 21.19 -25.15
CA GLU A 226 -25.46 21.75 -25.79
C GLU A 226 -25.45 21.67 -27.33
N ASN A 227 -24.29 21.38 -27.93
CA ASN A 227 -24.19 21.24 -29.38
C ASN A 227 -24.80 19.91 -29.84
N LYS A 228 -25.74 20.00 -30.79
CA LYS A 228 -26.43 18.85 -31.38
C LYS A 228 -25.49 17.81 -32.00
N LYS A 229 -24.27 18.19 -32.41
CA LYS A 229 -23.30 17.27 -33.04
C LYS A 229 -22.92 16.09 -32.14
N TYR A 230 -22.99 16.24 -30.82
CA TYR A 230 -22.63 15.18 -29.87
C TYR A 230 -23.79 14.23 -29.55
N GLY A 231 -25.01 14.50 -30.05
CA GLY A 231 -26.17 13.64 -29.80
C GLY A 231 -26.51 13.45 -28.31
N ALA A 232 -26.04 14.33 -27.42
CA ALA A 232 -26.18 14.19 -25.98
C ALA A 232 -27.66 14.33 -25.59
N THR A 233 -28.29 13.20 -25.25
CA THR A 233 -29.66 13.18 -24.71
C THR A 233 -29.71 13.81 -23.32
N ASP A 234 -30.89 14.25 -22.87
CA ASP A 234 -31.06 14.81 -21.50
C ASP A 234 -30.57 13.85 -20.41
N GLY A 235 -30.70 12.53 -20.62
CA GLY A 235 -30.17 11.51 -19.72
C GLY A 235 -28.63 11.52 -19.69
N THR A 236 -27.99 11.54 -20.86
CA THR A 236 -26.53 11.63 -21.00
C THR A 236 -26.00 12.91 -20.35
N LYS A 237 -26.65 14.05 -20.61
CA LYS A 237 -26.26 15.34 -20.03
C LYS A 237 -26.28 15.32 -18.51
N LYS A 238 -27.37 14.81 -17.91
CA LYS A 238 -27.49 14.70 -16.45
C LYS A 238 -26.45 13.74 -15.85
N ALA A 239 -26.14 12.64 -16.52
CA ALA A 239 -25.13 11.68 -16.08
C ALA A 239 -23.74 12.32 -16.05
N ILE A 240 -23.36 13.02 -17.11
CA ILE A 240 -22.09 13.76 -17.18
C ILE A 240 -22.03 14.83 -16.09
N MET A 241 -23.08 15.66 -15.95
CA MET A 241 -23.14 16.71 -14.93
C MET A 241 -22.98 16.14 -13.51
N ARG A 242 -23.62 15.02 -13.21
CA ARG A 242 -23.48 14.35 -11.91
C ARG A 242 -22.06 13.84 -11.71
N ALA A 243 -21.51 13.14 -12.70
CA ALA A 243 -20.15 12.60 -12.63
C ALA A 243 -19.09 13.70 -12.44
N MET A 244 -19.29 14.88 -13.04
CA MET A 244 -18.42 16.04 -12.85
C MET A 244 -18.41 16.62 -11.42
N THR A 245 -19.31 16.17 -10.53
CA THR A 245 -19.28 16.50 -9.10
C THR A 245 -18.59 15.43 -8.24
N SER A 246 -18.01 14.40 -8.88
CA SER A 246 -17.36 13.28 -8.21
C SER A 246 -16.23 13.74 -7.31
N ILE A 247 -16.09 13.06 -6.16
CA ILE A 247 -15.00 13.30 -5.22
C ILE A 247 -13.63 13.03 -5.86
N SER A 248 -13.55 12.14 -6.85
CA SER A 248 -12.33 11.81 -7.59
C SER A 248 -11.75 13.00 -8.35
N LEU A 249 -12.60 13.96 -8.75
CA LEU A 249 -12.13 15.16 -9.44
C LEU A 249 -11.59 16.23 -8.50
N ARG A 250 -11.89 16.14 -7.19
CA ARG A 250 -11.40 17.09 -6.18
C ARG A 250 -9.89 17.01 -5.94
N ILE A 251 -9.21 16.05 -6.55
CA ILE A 251 -7.75 15.98 -6.52
C ILE A 251 -7.11 16.97 -7.51
N PHE A 252 -7.85 17.41 -8.54
CA PHE A 252 -7.39 18.38 -9.53
C PHE A 252 -7.88 19.78 -9.14
N ASP A 253 -7.03 20.82 -9.15
CA ASP A 253 -7.41 22.26 -9.19
C ASP A 253 -6.24 23.23 -8.91
N VAL A 254 -4.97 22.82 -8.90
CA VAL A 254 -3.88 23.81 -8.80
C VAL A 254 -3.85 24.61 -10.13
N PRO A 255 -4.07 25.95 -10.14
CA PRO A 255 -3.72 26.76 -11.29
C PRO A 255 -2.22 26.62 -11.50
N GLY A 256 -1.82 26.15 -12.69
CA GLY A 256 -0.41 25.94 -13.03
C GLY A 256 0.40 27.23 -13.04
#